data_AF-A0A5J6MXT9-F1
#
_entry.id   AF-A0A5J6MXT9-F1
#
_cell.length_a   1.000
_cell.length_b   1.000
_cell.length_c   1.000
_cell.angle_alpha   90.00
_cell.angle_beta   90.00
_cell.angle_gamma   90.00
#
_symmetry.space_group_name_H-M   'P 1'
#
loop_
_entity.id
_entity.type
_entity.pdbx_description
1 polymer ?
#
loop_
_entity_poly.entity_id
_entity_poly.type
_entity_poly.pdbx_seq_one_letter_code
_entity_poly.pdbx_strand_id
1 'polypeptide(L)'
;MPPTAIEDGDKTLLVMEGFLVIAAIVLAIWLLNKPWRSRRPSRPNLSPQERSTTTATPQAKNTYRPARPAGSSSIKFGEIGSGSTAAPRDLKGLHDAFTGEALNEKRGLYQCGACKVFYHTESFDLIRAENGSRCVACQAAAIHPVGAQARPTDGRDYTPSLVTLGNFRSHFGQVVTFEGRVVEVRTSRRGSDFAVMFERKKWAEGFKLVFFRGSIRNSGGPQFILGMKGRTIRVRGLLINHNRWGPEIIINDRSMILSVR
;
A
#
# COMPACT_ATOMS: atom_id res chain seq x y z
N MET A 1 -42.14 -13.22 -37.67
CA MET A 1 -41.40 -11.99 -37.29
C MET A 1 -39.95 -12.37 -37.02
N PRO A 2 -38.97 -11.85 -37.78
CA PRO A 2 -37.55 -12.07 -37.47
C PRO A 2 -37.05 -10.99 -36.50
N PRO A 3 -36.02 -11.26 -35.67
CA PRO A 3 -35.37 -10.22 -34.87
C PRO A 3 -34.30 -9.49 -35.69
N THR A 4 -34.32 -8.17 -35.59
CA THR A 4 -33.32 -7.25 -36.15
C THR A 4 -32.04 -7.27 -35.31
N ALA A 5 -30.90 -7.46 -35.99
CA ALA A 5 -29.57 -7.28 -35.45
C ALA A 5 -29.26 -5.79 -35.28
N ILE A 6 -28.69 -5.40 -34.14
CA ILE A 6 -28.15 -4.06 -33.89
C ILE A 6 -26.62 -4.20 -33.85
N GLU A 7 -25.94 -3.50 -34.76
CA GLU A 7 -24.50 -3.36 -34.83
C GLU A 7 -23.98 -2.47 -33.68
N ASP A 8 -23.07 -3.01 -32.87
CA ASP A 8 -22.36 -2.30 -31.80
C ASP A 8 -20.91 -2.07 -32.27
N GLY A 9 -20.68 -0.95 -32.95
CA GLY A 9 -19.38 -0.61 -33.52
C GLY A 9 -18.98 0.82 -33.23
N ASP A 10 -18.62 1.16 -31.98
CA ASP A 10 -17.66 2.25 -31.71
C ASP A 10 -17.23 2.37 -30.22
N LYS A 11 -16.54 1.37 -29.65
CA LYS A 11 -16.04 1.47 -28.25
C LYS A 11 -14.53 1.22 -28.09
N THR A 12 -13.81 0.99 -29.18
CA THR A 12 -12.39 0.64 -29.15
C THR A 12 -11.45 1.85 -29.15
N LEU A 13 -11.89 3.04 -29.57
CA LEU A 13 -11.00 4.19 -29.68
C LEU A 13 -10.77 4.93 -28.34
N LEU A 14 -11.76 4.97 -27.44
CA LEU A 14 -11.66 5.67 -26.15
C LEU A 14 -10.79 4.94 -25.10
N VAL A 15 -10.44 3.67 -25.32
CA VAL A 15 -9.68 2.87 -24.35
C VAL A 15 -8.18 3.15 -24.45
N MET A 16 -7.67 3.65 -25.59
CA MET A 16 -6.23 3.89 -25.77
C MET A 16 -5.73 5.14 -25.04
N GLU A 17 -6.55 6.19 -24.90
CA GLU A 17 -6.11 7.44 -24.25
C GLU A 17 -6.03 7.33 -22.73
N GLY A 18 -6.92 6.55 -22.09
CA GLY A 18 -6.90 6.36 -20.63
C GLY A 18 -5.66 5.62 -20.12
N PHE A 19 -5.07 4.73 -20.94
CA PHE A 19 -3.83 4.03 -20.57
C PHE A 19 -2.60 4.94 -20.60
N LEU A 20 -2.58 5.95 -21.46
CA LEU A 20 -1.50 6.93 -21.49
C LEU A 20 -1.50 7.79 -20.22
N VAL A 21 -2.68 8.15 -19.70
CA VAL A 21 -2.79 8.96 -18.47
C VAL A 21 -2.33 8.19 -17.23
N ILE A 22 -2.76 6.94 -17.05
CA ILE A 22 -2.36 6.13 -15.88
C ILE A 22 -0.87 5.75 -15.96
N ALA A 23 -0.36 5.42 -17.15
CA ALA A 23 1.07 5.16 -17.34
C ALA A 23 1.91 6.41 -17.06
N ALA A 24 1.45 7.60 -17.47
CA ALA A 24 2.12 8.87 -17.19
C ALA A 24 2.13 9.20 -15.69
N ILE A 25 1.03 8.95 -14.97
CA ILE A 25 0.96 9.19 -13.51
C ILE A 25 1.89 8.24 -12.76
N VAL A 26 1.90 6.94 -13.10
CA VAL A 26 2.80 5.96 -12.47
C VAL A 26 4.26 6.27 -12.79
N LEU A 27 4.58 6.69 -14.03
CA LEU A 27 5.92 7.10 -14.43
C LEU A 27 6.37 8.39 -13.72
N ALA A 28 5.48 9.38 -13.57
CA ALA A 28 5.76 10.62 -12.85
C ALA A 28 6.03 10.34 -11.35
N ILE A 29 5.22 9.52 -10.70
CA ILE A 29 5.44 9.10 -9.30
C ILE A 29 6.77 8.35 -9.18
N TRP A 30 7.11 7.47 -10.12
CA TRP A 30 8.38 6.75 -10.11
C TRP A 30 9.60 7.64 -10.36
N LEU A 31 9.48 8.66 -11.22
CA LEU A 31 10.55 9.64 -11.47
C LEU A 31 10.73 10.61 -10.29
N LEU A 32 9.66 10.99 -9.61
CA LEU A 32 9.70 11.86 -8.43
C LEU A 32 10.20 11.14 -7.17
N ASN A 33 9.94 9.83 -7.03
CA ASN A 33 10.43 9.02 -5.91
C ASN A 33 11.78 8.34 -6.16
N LYS A 34 12.47 8.64 -7.26
CA LYS A 34 13.85 8.17 -7.45
C LYS A 34 14.76 8.92 -6.46
N PRO A 35 15.41 8.22 -5.51
CA PRO A 35 16.39 8.86 -4.64
C PRO A 35 17.50 9.42 -5.53
N TRP A 36 17.66 10.73 -5.51
CA TRP A 36 18.80 11.42 -6.11
C TRP A 36 20.07 10.89 -5.45
N ARG A 37 20.63 9.81 -6.01
CA ARG A 37 22.02 9.44 -5.81
C ARG A 37 22.84 10.55 -6.44
N SER A 38 23.27 11.49 -5.60
CA SER A 38 24.26 12.51 -5.90
C SER A 38 25.53 11.82 -6.43
N ARG A 39 25.62 11.73 -7.76
CA ARG A 39 26.89 11.47 -8.45
C ARG A 39 27.82 12.62 -8.08
N ARG A 40 28.81 12.34 -7.24
CA ARG A 40 29.97 13.23 -7.08
C ARG A 40 30.66 13.31 -8.45
N PRO A 41 30.76 14.49 -9.09
CA PRO A 41 31.61 14.62 -10.26
C PRO A 41 33.07 14.50 -9.82
N SER A 42 33.79 13.61 -10.47
CA SER A 42 35.25 13.53 -10.39
C SER A 42 35.85 14.86 -10.81
N ARG A 43 36.67 15.45 -9.94
CA ARG A 43 37.49 16.63 -10.23
C ARG A 43 38.49 16.31 -11.36
N PRO A 44 38.53 17.08 -12.46
CA PRO A 44 39.70 17.13 -13.30
C PRO A 44 40.79 17.96 -12.59
N ASN A 45 42.00 17.44 -12.66
CA ASN A 45 43.22 18.08 -12.22
C ASN A 45 43.59 19.16 -13.25
N LEU A 46 43.71 20.43 -12.85
CA LEU A 46 44.26 21.50 -13.69
C LEU A 46 45.20 22.38 -12.86
N SER A 47 46.43 22.44 -13.35
CA SER A 47 47.59 23.20 -12.88
C SER A 47 47.41 24.72 -13.06
N PRO A 48 48.30 25.55 -12.46
CA PRO A 48 48.05 26.96 -12.20
C PRO A 48 48.45 27.86 -13.38
N GLN A 49 47.67 28.92 -13.60
CA GLN A 49 48.08 30.03 -14.46
C GLN A 49 47.77 31.37 -13.81
N GLU A 50 48.82 32.18 -13.68
CA GLU A 50 48.79 33.61 -13.35
C GLU A 50 47.98 34.39 -14.40
N ARG A 51 47.28 35.45 -13.97
CA ARG A 51 47.61 36.86 -14.29
C ARG A 51 46.39 37.77 -14.11
N SER A 52 46.66 38.89 -13.46
CA SER A 52 45.82 40.05 -13.17
C SER A 52 45.12 40.64 -14.39
N THR A 53 43.89 41.17 -14.24
CA THR A 53 43.59 42.62 -14.37
C THR A 53 42.15 42.96 -13.97
N THR A 54 42.05 44.16 -13.40
CA THR A 54 40.92 44.93 -12.89
C THR A 54 39.85 45.21 -13.94
N THR A 55 38.57 45.14 -13.58
CA THR A 55 37.55 46.09 -14.08
C THR A 55 36.44 46.24 -13.05
N ALA A 56 36.30 47.47 -12.55
CA ALA A 56 35.25 47.89 -11.65
C ALA A 56 33.90 47.97 -12.39
N THR A 57 32.81 47.54 -11.75
CA THR A 57 31.45 47.75 -12.24
C THR A 57 30.61 48.43 -11.14
N PRO A 58 29.76 49.42 -11.48
CA PRO A 58 29.12 50.30 -10.51
C PRO A 58 28.04 49.60 -9.69
N GLN A 59 27.97 49.98 -8.41
CA GLN A 59 26.94 49.57 -7.46
C GLN A 59 25.54 50.01 -7.91
N ALA A 60 24.65 49.06 -8.13
CA ALA A 60 23.22 49.30 -8.15
C ALA A 60 22.70 49.39 -6.70
N LYS A 61 22.33 50.62 -6.31
CA LYS A 61 21.52 50.92 -5.13
C LYS A 61 20.15 50.26 -5.24
N ASN A 62 19.68 49.73 -4.10
CA ASN A 62 18.30 49.43 -3.71
C ASN A 62 18.04 47.96 -3.36
N THR A 63 18.65 47.49 -2.26
CA THR A 63 18.11 46.37 -1.49
C THR A 63 17.87 46.86 -0.07
N TYR A 64 16.59 46.95 0.31
CA TYR A 64 16.17 47.27 1.67
C TYR A 64 16.60 46.13 2.59
N ARG A 65 17.56 46.41 3.49
CA ARG A 65 18.04 45.49 4.52
C ARG A 65 17.53 45.99 5.88
N PRO A 66 16.52 45.34 6.49
CA PRO A 66 16.05 45.75 7.81
C PRO A 66 17.16 45.61 8.86
N ALA A 67 17.28 46.63 9.72
CA ALA A 67 18.27 46.68 10.79
C ALA A 67 18.02 45.54 11.79
N ARG A 68 19.09 44.85 12.20
CA ARG A 68 19.05 43.84 13.27
C ARG A 68 18.70 44.53 14.59
N PRO A 69 17.62 44.15 15.29
CA PRO A 69 17.43 44.59 16.67
C PRO A 69 18.54 44.00 17.54
N ALA A 70 19.22 44.87 18.29
CA ALA A 70 20.17 44.49 19.33
C ALA A 70 19.37 43.98 20.54
N GLY A 71 19.33 42.66 20.72
CA GLY A 71 18.57 42.03 21.80
C GLY A 71 18.57 40.52 21.68
N SER A 72 19.74 39.90 21.87
CA SER A 72 19.87 38.45 22.00
C SER A 72 19.36 38.02 23.38
N SER A 73 18.06 37.80 23.53
CA SER A 73 17.57 36.97 24.65
C SER A 73 18.05 35.54 24.42
N SER A 74 18.84 34.99 25.35
CA SER A 74 19.27 33.59 25.26
C SER A 74 18.03 32.71 25.21
N ILE A 75 17.84 31.98 24.11
CA ILE A 75 16.82 30.94 24.02
C ILE A 75 17.22 29.89 25.05
N LYS A 76 16.51 29.85 26.19
CA LYS A 76 16.61 28.75 27.14
C LYS A 76 15.87 27.58 26.53
N PHE A 77 16.61 26.67 25.91
CA PHE A 77 16.09 25.33 25.64
C PHE A 77 15.86 24.70 27.01
N GLY A 78 14.59 24.58 27.41
CA GLY A 78 14.22 23.81 28.59
C GLY A 78 14.83 22.41 28.47
N GLU A 79 15.33 21.89 29.59
CA GLU A 79 15.88 20.54 29.67
C GLU A 79 14.95 19.58 28.92
N ILE A 80 15.50 18.92 27.89
CA ILE A 80 14.81 17.85 27.19
C ILE A 80 14.59 16.79 28.26
N GLY A 81 13.39 16.77 28.82
CA GLY A 81 12.98 15.84 29.85
C GLY A 81 13.43 14.45 29.45
N SER A 82 14.32 13.89 30.28
CA SER A 82 14.89 12.56 30.14
C SER A 82 13.78 11.61 29.74
N GLY A 83 13.91 11.03 28.55
CA GLY A 83 12.85 10.34 27.85
C GLY A 83 12.12 9.36 28.77
N SER A 84 10.86 9.66 29.07
CA SER A 84 9.96 8.70 29.68
C SER A 84 9.91 7.51 28.72
N THR A 85 10.61 6.45 29.10
CA THR A 85 10.56 5.15 28.42
C THR A 85 9.11 4.69 28.58
N ALA A 86 8.32 4.88 27.53
CA ALA A 86 6.95 4.43 27.50
C ALA A 86 6.96 2.93 27.85
N ALA A 87 6.11 2.56 28.81
CA ALA A 87 5.98 1.17 29.22
C ALA A 87 5.71 0.30 27.98
N PRO A 88 6.37 -0.87 27.84
CA PRO A 88 6.13 -1.77 26.73
C PRO A 88 4.64 -2.09 26.63
N ARG A 89 4.05 -2.00 25.44
CA ARG A 89 2.66 -2.41 25.23
C ARG A 89 2.61 -3.93 25.26
N ASP A 90 1.60 -4.48 25.94
CA ASP A 90 1.30 -5.90 25.81
C ASP A 90 0.57 -6.13 24.49
N LEU A 91 1.33 -6.57 23.49
CA LEU A 91 0.79 -6.97 22.18
C LEU A 91 0.60 -8.48 22.07
N LYS A 92 0.77 -9.22 23.16
CA LYS A 92 0.72 -10.68 23.14
C LYS A 92 -0.68 -11.15 22.75
N GLY A 93 -0.74 -12.00 21.74
CA GLY A 93 -2.00 -12.56 21.24
C GLY A 93 -2.81 -11.60 20.37
N LEU A 94 -2.34 -10.38 20.12
CA LEU A 94 -2.96 -9.46 19.17
C LEU A 94 -2.37 -9.67 17.77
N HIS A 95 -3.23 -9.57 16.77
CA HIS A 95 -2.87 -9.71 15.38
C HIS A 95 -3.26 -8.48 14.57
N ASP A 96 -2.58 -8.28 13.45
CA ASP A 96 -2.99 -7.35 12.43
C ASP A 96 -4.39 -7.75 11.92
N ALA A 97 -5.34 -6.82 12.00
CA ALA A 97 -6.73 -7.09 11.66
C ALA A 97 -6.94 -7.34 10.16
N PHE A 98 -6.00 -6.96 9.30
CA PHE A 98 -6.03 -7.23 7.87
C PHE A 98 -5.41 -8.60 7.53
N THR A 99 -4.13 -8.82 7.86
CA THR A 99 -3.36 -10.02 7.47
C THR A 99 -3.53 -11.19 8.43
N GLY A 100 -3.81 -10.92 9.71
CA GLY A 100 -3.78 -11.92 10.79
C GLY A 100 -2.37 -12.25 11.31
N GLU A 101 -1.34 -11.53 10.87
CA GLU A 101 0.02 -11.67 11.39
C GLU A 101 0.14 -11.14 12.81
N ALA A 102 1.00 -11.73 13.65
CA ALA A 102 1.27 -11.20 14.99
C ALA A 102 1.81 -9.76 14.91
N LEU A 103 1.38 -8.91 15.84
CA LEU A 103 1.79 -7.51 15.82
C LEU A 103 3.30 -7.34 16.08
N ASN A 104 3.89 -6.36 15.40
CA ASN A 104 5.31 -6.03 15.51
C ASN A 104 5.47 -4.51 15.48
N GLU A 105 5.82 -3.93 16.62
CA GLU A 105 5.97 -2.47 16.78
C GLU A 105 7.00 -1.85 15.82
N LYS A 106 8.02 -2.62 15.43
CA LYS A 106 9.09 -2.13 14.55
C LYS A 106 8.61 -1.84 13.13
N ARG A 107 7.44 -2.36 12.74
CA ARG A 107 6.80 -2.10 11.43
C ARG A 107 5.88 -0.87 11.46
N GLY A 108 5.79 -0.20 12.60
CA GLY A 108 4.79 0.84 12.83
C GLY A 108 3.39 0.25 12.97
N LEU A 109 2.60 0.85 13.85
CA LEU A 109 1.25 0.38 14.16
C LEU A 109 0.24 1.51 13.98
N TYR A 110 -0.95 1.12 13.54
CA TYR A 110 -2.14 1.94 13.52
C TYR A 110 -3.22 1.24 14.35
N GLN A 111 -4.07 2.02 15.01
CA GLN A 111 -5.17 1.48 15.80
C GLN A 111 -6.48 2.18 15.42
N CYS A 112 -7.54 1.40 15.28
CA CYS A 112 -8.88 1.98 15.18
C CYS A 112 -9.31 2.56 16.52
N GLY A 113 -9.63 3.85 16.56
CA GLY A 113 -10.12 4.54 17.75
C GLY A 113 -11.45 3.98 18.29
N ALA A 114 -12.28 3.38 17.43
CA ALA A 114 -13.61 2.87 17.78
C ALA A 114 -13.58 1.43 18.35
N CYS A 115 -13.01 0.47 17.61
CA CYS A 115 -13.02 -0.95 18.03
C CYS A 115 -11.66 -1.49 18.53
N LYS A 116 -10.63 -0.63 18.56
CA LYS A 116 -9.31 -0.92 19.14
C LYS A 116 -8.49 -2.03 18.47
N VAL A 117 -8.88 -2.47 17.28
CA VAL A 117 -8.07 -3.39 16.47
C VAL A 117 -6.84 -2.69 15.89
N PHE A 118 -5.77 -3.45 15.67
CA PHE A 118 -4.49 -2.94 15.19
C PHE A 118 -4.21 -3.33 13.73
N TYR A 119 -3.35 -2.53 13.10
CA TYR A 119 -2.82 -2.74 11.76
C TYR A 119 -1.33 -2.40 11.76
N HIS A 120 -0.52 -3.15 11.02
CA HIS A 120 0.79 -2.69 10.59
C HIS A 120 0.64 -1.56 9.56
N THR A 121 1.71 -0.78 9.39
CA THR A 121 1.73 0.33 8.42
C THR A 121 1.36 -0.13 7.00
N GLU A 122 1.89 -1.26 6.54
CA GLU A 122 1.65 -1.74 5.17
C GLU A 122 0.19 -2.17 4.96
N SER A 123 -0.43 -2.77 5.99
CA SER A 123 -1.85 -3.11 5.98
C SER A 123 -2.73 -1.86 5.92
N PHE A 124 -2.38 -0.84 6.70
CA PHE A 124 -3.14 0.42 6.70
C PHE A 124 -3.01 1.18 5.37
N ASP A 125 -1.85 1.15 4.72
CA ASP A 125 -1.65 1.75 3.40
C ASP A 125 -2.60 1.15 2.36
N LEU A 126 -2.78 -0.17 2.39
CA LEU A 126 -3.72 -0.87 1.52
C LEU A 126 -5.18 -0.56 1.87
N ILE A 127 -5.55 -0.53 3.14
CA ILE A 127 -6.90 -0.14 3.60
C ILE A 127 -7.21 1.30 3.17
N ARG A 128 -6.23 2.19 3.22
CA ARG A 128 -6.37 3.57 2.77
C ARG A 128 -6.61 3.66 1.27
N ALA A 129 -5.87 2.89 0.47
CA ALA A 129 -6.01 2.86 -0.99
C ALA A 129 -7.33 2.21 -1.44
N GLU A 130 -7.70 1.07 -0.86
CA GLU A 130 -8.79 0.22 -1.36
C GLU A 130 -10.13 0.42 -0.63
N ASN A 131 -10.10 0.91 0.61
CA ASN A 131 -11.28 1.03 1.48
C ASN A 131 -11.44 2.43 2.11
N GLY A 132 -10.79 3.45 1.55
CA GLY A 132 -10.93 4.84 2.00
C GLY A 132 -10.58 5.04 3.49
N SER A 133 -9.63 4.26 4.02
CA SER A 133 -9.19 4.30 5.43
C SER A 133 -10.25 3.86 6.44
N ARG A 134 -11.28 3.12 6.03
CA ARG A 134 -12.29 2.56 6.94
C ARG A 134 -11.78 1.29 7.61
N CYS A 135 -12.00 1.18 8.91
CA CYS A 135 -11.63 0.02 9.71
C CYS A 135 -12.31 -1.24 9.18
N VAL A 136 -11.53 -2.30 8.97
CA VAL A 136 -12.04 -3.56 8.40
C VAL A 136 -12.95 -4.32 9.37
N ALA A 137 -12.87 -4.03 10.67
CA ALA A 137 -13.66 -4.67 11.72
C ALA A 137 -14.97 -3.93 12.03
N CYS A 138 -14.97 -2.58 12.05
CA CYS A 138 -16.13 -1.79 12.45
C CYS A 138 -16.52 -0.64 11.51
N GLN A 139 -15.84 -0.50 10.37
CA GLN A 139 -16.11 0.52 9.33
C GLN A 139 -15.91 1.99 9.73
N ALA A 140 -15.48 2.26 10.97
CA ALA A 140 -15.10 3.61 11.42
C ALA A 140 -13.85 4.11 10.69
N ALA A 141 -13.83 5.40 10.32
CA ALA A 141 -12.68 6.05 9.68
C ALA A 141 -11.61 6.56 10.68
N ALA A 142 -11.89 6.47 11.98
CA ALA A 142 -10.96 6.87 13.03
C ALA A 142 -9.86 5.82 13.20
N ILE A 143 -8.86 5.83 12.32
CA ILE A 143 -7.64 5.02 12.44
C ILE A 143 -6.47 5.96 12.61
N HIS A 144 -5.70 5.76 13.69
CA HIS A 144 -4.64 6.67 14.08
C HIS A 144 -3.30 5.93 14.24
N PRO A 145 -2.17 6.57 13.91
CA PRO A 145 -0.86 6.00 14.17
C PRO A 145 -0.64 5.87 15.68
N VAL A 146 -0.06 4.75 16.08
CA VAL A 146 0.25 4.46 17.47
C VAL A 146 1.69 4.91 17.75
N GLY A 147 1.84 6.14 18.24
CA GLY A 147 3.16 6.72 18.53
C GLY A 147 3.85 6.09 19.74
N ALA A 148 5.18 6.18 19.84
CA ALA A 148 5.95 5.63 20.97
C ALA A 148 5.52 6.16 22.35
N GLN A 149 4.90 7.35 22.40
CA GLN A 149 4.44 8.02 23.63
C GLN A 149 2.94 7.87 23.89
N ALA A 150 2.20 7.22 22.97
CA ALA A 150 0.77 7.01 23.19
C ALA A 150 0.59 6.03 24.36
N ARG A 151 -0.30 6.37 25.30
CA ARG A 151 -0.64 5.52 26.44
C ARG A 151 -0.92 4.08 25.95
N PRO A 152 -0.57 3.05 26.72
CA PRO A 152 -1.00 1.69 26.44
C PRO A 152 -2.51 1.72 26.27
N THR A 153 -2.98 1.48 25.05
CA THR A 153 -4.39 1.33 24.76
C THR A 153 -4.69 -0.14 24.75
N ASP A 154 -5.80 -0.53 25.38
CA ASP A 154 -6.29 -1.90 25.26
C ASP A 154 -6.47 -2.25 23.79
N GLY A 155 -6.04 -3.46 23.44
CA GLY A 155 -6.18 -4.02 22.12
C GLY A 155 -7.31 -5.02 22.03
N ARG A 156 -7.92 -5.10 20.86
CA ARG A 156 -8.86 -6.17 20.52
C ARG A 156 -8.34 -6.95 19.33
N ASP A 157 -8.31 -8.27 19.45
CA ASP A 157 -8.05 -9.12 18.30
C ASP A 157 -9.29 -9.23 17.39
N TYR A 158 -9.06 -9.39 16.09
CA TYR A 158 -10.13 -9.46 15.10
C TYR A 158 -10.13 -10.80 14.37
N THR A 159 -11.25 -11.49 14.50
CA THR A 159 -11.54 -12.75 13.79
C THR A 159 -12.56 -12.48 12.68
N PRO A 160 -12.15 -12.54 11.40
CA PRO A 160 -13.04 -12.35 10.27
C PRO A 160 -14.05 -13.48 10.09
N SER A 161 -15.22 -13.17 9.53
CA SER A 161 -16.22 -14.17 9.14
C SER A 161 -15.68 -15.17 8.11
N LEU A 162 -16.08 -16.44 8.24
CA LEU A 162 -15.82 -17.47 7.23
C LEU A 162 -16.78 -17.28 6.05
N VAL A 163 -16.22 -17.14 4.87
CA VAL A 163 -16.92 -16.87 3.61
C VAL A 163 -16.54 -17.95 2.59
N THR A 164 -17.48 -18.31 1.75
CA THR A 164 -17.31 -19.30 0.67
C THR A 164 -17.75 -18.71 -0.66
N LEU A 165 -17.56 -19.48 -1.73
CA LEU A 165 -18.03 -19.07 -3.05
C LEU A 165 -19.55 -18.83 -3.11
N GLY A 166 -20.32 -19.47 -2.23
CA GLY A 166 -21.79 -19.33 -2.20
C GLY A 166 -22.29 -18.01 -1.64
N ASN A 167 -21.51 -17.33 -0.78
CA ASN A 167 -21.97 -16.14 -0.05
C ASN A 167 -21.05 -14.92 -0.16
N PHE A 168 -19.89 -14.99 -0.81
CA PHE A 168 -18.92 -13.88 -0.81
C PHE A 168 -19.47 -12.53 -1.27
N ARG A 169 -20.47 -12.50 -2.17
CA ARG A 169 -20.99 -11.25 -2.73
C ARG A 169 -21.62 -10.31 -1.70
N SER A 170 -22.11 -10.83 -0.57
CA SER A 170 -22.65 -9.99 0.53
C SER A 170 -21.56 -9.41 1.45
N HIS A 171 -20.28 -9.69 1.18
CA HIS A 171 -19.16 -9.32 2.05
C HIS A 171 -18.14 -8.39 1.36
N PHE A 172 -18.50 -7.73 0.26
CA PHE A 172 -17.61 -6.72 -0.34
C PHE A 172 -17.32 -5.58 0.64
N GLY A 173 -16.07 -5.11 0.64
CA GLY A 173 -15.56 -4.08 1.56
C GLY A 173 -15.22 -4.61 2.96
N GLN A 174 -15.25 -5.93 3.17
CA GLN A 174 -14.94 -6.56 4.46
C GLN A 174 -13.67 -7.42 4.34
N VAL A 175 -12.87 -7.44 5.40
CA VAL A 175 -11.87 -8.50 5.56
C VAL A 175 -12.59 -9.76 5.97
N VAL A 176 -12.36 -10.84 5.24
CA VAL A 176 -13.01 -12.14 5.42
C VAL A 176 -11.95 -13.23 5.52
N THR A 177 -12.34 -14.37 6.10
CA THR A 177 -11.64 -15.63 5.90
C THR A 177 -12.37 -16.36 4.77
N PHE A 178 -11.83 -16.36 3.55
CA PHE A 178 -12.40 -17.08 2.43
C PHE A 178 -11.90 -18.53 2.41
N GLU A 179 -12.81 -19.49 2.24
CA GLU A 179 -12.51 -20.90 1.97
C GLU A 179 -13.10 -21.32 0.62
N GLY A 180 -12.27 -21.94 -0.22
CA GLY A 180 -12.74 -22.44 -1.50
C GLY A 180 -11.75 -23.34 -2.22
N ARG A 181 -12.28 -24.15 -3.13
CA ARG A 181 -11.47 -25.01 -3.99
C ARG A 181 -11.02 -24.27 -5.24
N VAL A 182 -9.71 -24.25 -5.47
CA VAL A 182 -9.11 -23.62 -6.65
C VAL A 182 -9.37 -24.49 -7.87
N VAL A 183 -10.01 -23.92 -8.88
CA VAL A 183 -10.32 -24.63 -10.12
C VAL A 183 -9.19 -24.47 -11.14
N GLU A 184 -8.58 -23.29 -11.18
CA GLU A 184 -7.48 -22.99 -12.10
C GLU A 184 -6.59 -21.87 -11.52
N VAL A 185 -5.34 -21.83 -11.97
CA VAL A 185 -4.42 -20.73 -11.72
C VAL A 185 -4.02 -20.17 -13.07
N ARG A 186 -4.21 -18.86 -13.26
CA ARG A 186 -3.91 -18.16 -14.50
C ARG A 186 -2.77 -17.19 -14.27
N THR A 187 -1.98 -16.98 -15.30
CA THR A 187 -0.93 -15.96 -15.33
C THR A 187 -1.36 -14.82 -16.22
N SER A 188 -1.06 -13.58 -15.84
CA SER A 188 -1.32 -12.41 -16.68
C SER A 188 -0.56 -12.52 -18.00
N ARG A 189 -1.02 -11.81 -19.04
CA ARG A 189 -0.35 -11.81 -20.36
C ARG A 189 1.12 -11.41 -20.30
N ARG A 190 1.49 -10.58 -19.32
CA ARG A 190 2.87 -10.12 -19.07
C ARG A 190 3.72 -11.15 -18.32
N GLY A 191 3.14 -12.26 -17.88
CA GLY A 191 3.83 -13.33 -17.15
C GLY A 191 4.17 -13.01 -15.70
N SER A 192 3.67 -11.89 -15.15
CA SER A 192 4.16 -11.34 -13.89
C SER A 192 3.16 -11.31 -12.75
N ASP A 193 1.89 -11.58 -13.01
CA ASP A 193 0.82 -11.58 -12.00
C ASP A 193 0.04 -12.88 -12.11
N PHE A 194 -0.50 -13.37 -10.99
CA PHE A 194 -1.25 -14.62 -10.94
C PHE A 194 -2.67 -14.37 -10.45
N ALA A 195 -3.63 -15.06 -11.06
CA ALA A 195 -4.99 -15.18 -10.56
C ALA A 195 -5.29 -16.63 -10.18
N VAL A 196 -5.59 -16.86 -8.91
CA VAL A 196 -6.06 -18.15 -8.39
C VAL A 196 -7.58 -18.11 -8.43
N MET A 197 -8.18 -18.85 -9.37
CA MET A 197 -9.61 -18.76 -9.68
C MET A 197 -10.40 -19.85 -8.96
N PHE A 198 -11.59 -19.49 -8.47
CA PHE A 198 -12.53 -20.42 -7.83
C PHE A 198 -13.73 -20.78 -8.72
N GLU A 199 -13.84 -20.16 -9.89
CA GLU A 199 -14.90 -20.37 -10.87
C GLU A 199 -14.28 -20.55 -12.27
N ARG A 200 -14.90 -21.38 -13.13
CA ARG A 200 -14.54 -21.50 -14.55
C ARG A 200 -15.11 -20.33 -15.37
N LYS A 201 -14.76 -19.11 -14.99
CA LYS A 201 -15.23 -17.86 -15.61
C LYS A 201 -14.07 -17.08 -16.22
N LYS A 202 -14.37 -16.03 -16.97
CA LYS A 202 -13.32 -15.09 -17.41
C LYS A 202 -12.70 -14.38 -16.21
N TRP A 203 -11.48 -13.89 -16.38
CA TRP A 203 -10.70 -13.24 -15.33
C TRP A 203 -11.47 -12.13 -14.60
N ALA A 204 -12.22 -11.31 -15.33
CA ALA A 204 -12.98 -10.19 -14.78
C ALA A 204 -14.35 -10.58 -14.21
N GLU A 205 -14.82 -11.81 -14.46
CA GLU A 205 -16.18 -12.26 -14.12
C GLU A 205 -16.19 -13.24 -12.93
N GLY A 206 -15.09 -13.95 -12.70
CA GLY A 206 -14.96 -14.94 -11.64
C GLY A 206 -14.29 -14.39 -10.38
N PHE A 207 -14.69 -14.91 -9.23
CA PHE A 207 -13.97 -14.66 -7.98
C PHE A 207 -12.59 -15.30 -8.00
N LYS A 208 -11.58 -14.54 -7.54
CA LYS A 208 -10.18 -14.93 -7.59
C LYS A 208 -9.34 -14.31 -6.48
N LEU A 209 -8.19 -14.92 -6.21
CA LEU A 209 -7.10 -14.26 -5.50
C LEU A 209 -6.13 -13.68 -6.51
N VAL A 210 -5.62 -12.48 -6.27
CA VAL A 210 -4.66 -11.81 -7.15
C VAL A 210 -3.31 -11.67 -6.45
N PHE A 211 -2.26 -12.14 -7.11
CA PHE A 211 -0.87 -11.99 -6.69
C PHE A 211 -0.15 -11.11 -7.70
N PHE A 212 0.16 -9.88 -7.31
CA PHE A 212 0.92 -8.98 -8.18
C PHE A 212 2.40 -9.32 -8.14
N ARG A 213 3.12 -8.95 -9.22
CA ARG A 213 4.57 -9.14 -9.34
C ARG A 213 5.36 -8.83 -8.06
N GLY A 214 5.02 -7.73 -7.39
CA GLY A 214 5.70 -7.27 -6.17
C GLY A 214 5.48 -8.16 -4.95
N SER A 215 4.37 -8.90 -4.86
CA SER A 215 4.02 -9.72 -3.70
C SER A 215 4.33 -11.20 -3.85
N ILE A 216 4.60 -11.68 -5.07
CA ILE A 216 4.80 -13.11 -5.34
C ILE A 216 5.87 -13.73 -4.44
N ARG A 217 7.03 -13.09 -4.30
CA ARG A 217 8.13 -13.60 -3.47
C ARG A 217 7.70 -13.73 -2.01
N ASN A 218 7.04 -12.70 -1.48
CA ASN A 218 6.57 -12.66 -0.09
C ASN A 218 5.41 -13.64 0.15
N SER A 219 4.71 -14.04 -0.91
CA SER A 219 3.58 -14.98 -0.85
C SER A 219 3.99 -16.45 -1.00
N GLY A 220 5.28 -16.77 -1.08
CA GLY A 220 5.80 -18.15 -1.24
C GLY A 220 6.33 -18.49 -2.64
N GLY A 221 6.26 -17.55 -3.59
CA GLY A 221 6.84 -17.69 -4.92
C GLY A 221 5.90 -18.30 -5.99
N PRO A 222 6.30 -18.26 -7.27
CA PRO A 222 5.44 -18.68 -8.38
C PRO A 222 5.01 -20.15 -8.31
N GLN A 223 5.94 -21.04 -7.97
CA GLN A 223 5.68 -22.49 -7.91
C GLN A 223 4.65 -22.84 -6.82
N PHE A 224 4.73 -22.16 -5.68
CA PHE A 224 3.74 -22.31 -4.62
C PHE A 224 2.34 -21.88 -5.07
N ILE A 225 2.23 -20.74 -5.75
CA ILE A 225 0.95 -20.22 -6.28
C ILE A 225 0.37 -21.16 -7.33
N LEU A 226 1.19 -21.62 -8.29
CA LEU A 226 0.78 -22.57 -9.32
C LEU A 226 0.31 -23.91 -8.72
N GLY A 227 0.98 -24.36 -7.64
CA GLY A 227 0.65 -25.58 -6.91
C GLY A 227 -0.70 -25.56 -6.18
N MET A 228 -1.37 -24.41 -6.08
CA MET A 228 -2.70 -24.30 -5.48
C MET A 228 -3.81 -24.91 -6.35
N LYS A 229 -3.57 -25.13 -7.65
CA LYS A 229 -4.58 -25.69 -8.57
C LYS A 229 -5.13 -27.02 -8.03
N GLY A 230 -6.45 -27.13 -7.95
CA GLY A 230 -7.15 -28.34 -7.51
C GLY A 230 -7.25 -28.51 -5.99
N ARG A 231 -6.58 -27.65 -5.20
CA ARG A 231 -6.54 -27.68 -3.74
C ARG A 231 -7.63 -26.81 -3.12
N THR A 232 -8.00 -27.13 -1.88
CA THR A 232 -8.85 -26.26 -1.06
C THR A 232 -7.96 -25.34 -0.26
N ILE A 233 -8.21 -24.03 -0.38
CA ILE A 233 -7.41 -23.02 0.31
C ILE A 233 -8.28 -22.20 1.25
N ARG A 234 -7.68 -21.76 2.35
CA ARG A 234 -8.23 -20.76 3.26
C ARG A 234 -7.33 -19.55 3.24
N VAL A 235 -7.90 -18.40 2.97
CA VAL A 235 -7.18 -17.13 2.94
C VAL A 235 -7.91 -16.07 3.72
N ARG A 236 -7.16 -15.14 4.32
CA ARG A 236 -7.66 -13.94 4.96
C ARG A 236 -7.33 -12.75 4.07
N GLY A 237 -8.30 -11.86 3.84
CA GLY A 237 -8.03 -10.61 3.13
C GLY A 237 -9.27 -9.79 2.86
N LEU A 238 -9.06 -8.56 2.39
CA LEU A 238 -10.14 -7.66 1.99
C LEU A 238 -10.77 -8.14 0.69
N LEU A 239 -12.07 -8.44 0.76
CA LEU A 239 -12.87 -8.81 -0.39
C LEU A 239 -13.38 -7.56 -1.09
N ILE A 240 -12.96 -7.36 -2.33
CA ILE A 240 -13.34 -6.19 -3.15
C ILE A 240 -14.07 -6.61 -4.41
N ASN A 241 -14.87 -5.70 -4.97
CA ASN A 241 -15.44 -5.83 -6.29
C ASN A 241 -14.88 -4.69 -7.17
N HIS A 242 -13.76 -4.95 -7.82
CA HIS A 242 -13.10 -3.95 -8.65
C HIS A 242 -13.94 -3.70 -9.92
N ASN A 243 -14.19 -2.44 -10.28
CA ASN A 243 -15.05 -2.08 -11.42
C ASN A 243 -14.66 -2.77 -12.76
N ARG A 244 -13.34 -2.91 -13.01
CA ARG A 244 -12.76 -3.53 -14.19
C ARG A 244 -12.45 -5.03 -14.06
N TRP A 245 -11.99 -5.45 -12.89
CA TRP A 245 -11.45 -6.80 -12.68
C TRP A 245 -12.42 -7.73 -11.95
N GLY A 246 -13.55 -7.20 -11.49
CA GLY A 246 -14.57 -7.95 -10.78
C GLY A 246 -14.15 -8.35 -9.37
N PRO A 247 -14.74 -9.42 -8.83
CA PRO A 247 -14.51 -9.84 -7.46
C PRO A 247 -13.10 -10.38 -7.22
N GLU A 248 -12.43 -9.90 -6.17
CA GLU A 248 -11.10 -10.39 -5.81
C GLU A 248 -10.72 -10.18 -4.35
N ILE A 249 -9.71 -10.94 -3.91
CA ILE A 249 -8.89 -10.65 -2.74
C ILE A 249 -7.44 -10.51 -3.23
N ILE A 250 -6.80 -9.39 -2.91
CA ILE A 250 -5.38 -9.17 -3.23
C ILE A 250 -4.53 -9.83 -2.14
N ILE A 251 -3.58 -10.67 -2.54
CA ILE A 251 -2.65 -11.33 -1.62
C ILE A 251 -1.29 -10.65 -1.72
N ASN A 252 -0.89 -9.98 -0.64
CA ASN A 252 0.39 -9.27 -0.54
C ASN A 252 1.43 -10.00 0.34
N ASP A 253 0.98 -10.92 1.22
CA ASP A 253 1.81 -11.60 2.20
C ASP A 253 1.44 -13.09 2.37
N ARG A 254 2.40 -13.92 2.79
CA ARG A 254 2.17 -15.36 3.04
C ARG A 254 1.20 -15.61 4.20
N SER A 255 1.20 -14.75 5.22
CA SER A 255 0.33 -14.85 6.41
C SER A 255 -1.16 -14.80 6.06
N MET A 256 -1.51 -14.14 4.96
CA MET A 256 -2.89 -14.14 4.43
C MET A 256 -3.35 -15.53 3.96
N ILE A 257 -2.45 -16.48 3.74
CA ILE A 257 -2.78 -17.82 3.27
C ILE A 257 -2.72 -18.79 4.45
N LEU A 258 -3.87 -18.95 5.11
CA LEU A 258 -4.01 -19.71 6.35
C LEU A 258 -3.79 -21.22 6.14
N SER A 259 -4.24 -21.78 5.02
CA SER A 259 -4.00 -23.19 4.71
C SER A 259 -4.15 -23.51 3.22
N VAL A 260 -3.43 -24.54 2.77
CA VAL A 260 -3.54 -25.13 1.43
C VAL A 260 -3.60 -26.65 1.60
N ARG A 261 -4.74 -27.27 1.27
CA ARG A 261 -5.02 -28.70 1.46
C ARG A 261 -5.33 -29.37 0.13
#